data_AF-A0A842XWA8-F1
#
_entry.id   AF-A0A842XWA8-F1
#
_cell.length_a   1.000
_cell.length_b   1.000
_cell.length_c   1.000
_cell.angle_alpha   90.00
_cell.angle_beta   90.00
_cell.angle_gamma   90.00
#
_symmetry.space_group_name_H-M   'P 1'
#
loop_
_entity.id
_entity.type
_entity.pdbx_description
1 polymer ?
#
loop_
_entity_poly.entity_id
_entity_poly.type
_entity_poly.pdbx_seq_one_letter_code
_entity_poly.pdbx_strand_id
1 'polypeptide(L)'
;PRVEEYASGPPSEDAVFLACLYIANKEARRKGLGTTMLKELLAELRKTKFKAVETFVGKKSENNPSGPLELYLKHGFKIKNDKDDFPLVRLEL
;
A
#
# COMPACT_ATOMS: atom_id res chain seq x y z
N PRO A 1 6.10 -13.23 -1.11
CA PRO A 1 6.64 -12.56 -2.32
C PRO A 1 7.74 -11.57 -1.96
N ARG A 2 8.86 -11.64 -2.67
CA ARG A 2 9.94 -10.65 -2.56
C ARG A 2 9.62 -9.46 -3.47
N VAL A 3 10.07 -8.27 -3.09
CA VAL A 3 9.86 -7.04 -3.89
C VAL A 3 10.37 -7.18 -5.32
N GLU A 4 11.49 -7.89 -5.49
CA GLU A 4 12.13 -8.17 -6.78
C GLU A 4 11.28 -9.01 -7.74
N GLU A 5 10.28 -9.73 -7.23
CA GLU A 5 9.40 -10.60 -8.02
C GLU A 5 8.27 -9.82 -8.72
N TYR A 6 8.04 -8.56 -8.33
CA TYR A 6 6.99 -7.73 -8.92
C TYR A 6 7.50 -6.94 -10.13
N ALA A 7 6.89 -7.14 -11.29
CA ALA A 7 7.29 -6.49 -12.55
C ALA A 7 7.01 -4.97 -12.54
N SER A 8 6.14 -4.53 -11.65
CA SER A 8 5.82 -3.10 -11.43
C SER A 8 6.89 -2.35 -10.63
N GLY A 9 7.88 -3.05 -10.06
CA GLY A 9 8.97 -2.48 -9.26
C GLY A 9 10.19 -1.98 -10.07
N PRO A 10 11.27 -1.59 -9.36
CA PRO A 10 11.39 -1.52 -7.90
C PRO A 10 10.70 -0.27 -7.30
N PRO A 11 10.44 -0.24 -5.98
CA PRO A 11 10.08 0.99 -5.27
C PRO A 11 11.18 2.04 -5.38
N SER A 12 10.81 3.33 -5.29
CA SER A 12 11.80 4.42 -5.28
C SER A 12 12.58 4.47 -3.98
N GLU A 13 13.87 4.85 -4.06
CA GLU A 13 14.73 5.10 -2.90
C GLU A 13 14.26 6.27 -2.01
N ASP A 14 13.46 7.19 -2.57
CA ASP A 14 12.94 8.37 -1.87
C ASP A 14 11.62 8.13 -1.11
N ALA A 15 11.09 6.91 -1.19
CA ALA A 15 9.81 6.52 -0.63
C ALA A 15 9.96 5.55 0.54
N VAL A 16 9.08 5.68 1.54
CA VAL A 16 8.86 4.61 2.51
C VAL A 16 8.09 3.49 1.83
N PHE A 17 8.66 2.30 1.82
CA PHE A 17 7.97 1.13 1.29
C PHE A 17 7.10 0.47 2.37
N LEU A 18 5.78 0.51 2.19
CA LEU A 18 4.84 -0.20 3.05
C LEU A 18 4.77 -1.68 2.61
N ALA A 19 5.55 -2.53 3.28
CA ALA A 19 5.65 -3.94 2.90
C ALA A 19 4.39 -4.76 3.20
N CYS A 20 3.70 -4.49 4.32
CA CYS A 20 2.50 -5.23 4.70
C CYS A 20 1.63 -4.44 5.68
N LEU A 21 0.31 -4.53 5.49
CA LEU A 21 -0.71 -4.09 6.43
C LEU A 21 -1.74 -5.20 6.58
N TYR A 22 -1.75 -5.88 7.73
CA TYR A 22 -2.53 -7.11 7.92
C TYR A 22 -3.30 -7.12 9.23
N ILE A 23 -4.56 -7.56 9.16
CA ILE A 23 -5.42 -7.81 10.33
C ILE A 23 -5.57 -9.32 10.49
N ALA A 24 -4.89 -9.87 11.50
CA ALA A 24 -4.86 -11.31 11.76
C ALA A 24 -6.22 -11.86 12.21
N ASN A 25 -6.90 -11.15 13.13
CA ASN A 25 -8.24 -11.55 13.56
C ASN A 25 -9.26 -11.29 12.44
N LYS A 26 -9.81 -12.35 11.85
CA LYS A 26 -10.82 -12.27 10.78
C LYS A 26 -12.08 -11.52 11.23
N GLU A 27 -12.50 -11.65 12.48
CA GLU A 27 -13.67 -10.99 13.06
C GLU A 27 -13.45 -9.48 13.27
N ALA A 28 -12.20 -9.04 13.25
CA ALA A 28 -11.83 -7.62 13.32
C ALA A 28 -11.81 -6.94 11.94
N ARG A 29 -11.86 -7.71 10.84
CA ARG A 29 -11.88 -7.17 9.47
C ARG A 29 -13.22 -6.51 9.14
N ARG A 30 -13.21 -5.65 8.12
CA ARG A 30 -14.39 -4.87 7.65
C ARG A 30 -15.01 -3.96 8.73
N LYS A 31 -14.28 -3.66 9.80
CA LYS A 31 -14.65 -2.69 10.86
C LYS A 31 -13.89 -1.37 10.75
N GLY A 32 -13.32 -1.07 9.58
CA GLY A 32 -12.54 0.15 9.34
C GLY A 32 -11.11 0.16 9.89
N LEU A 33 -10.67 -0.86 10.62
CA LEU A 33 -9.33 -0.89 11.24
C LEU A 33 -8.18 -0.67 10.25
N GLY A 34 -8.23 -1.28 9.06
CA GLY A 34 -7.18 -1.11 8.04
C GLY A 34 -7.08 0.33 7.56
N THR A 35 -8.23 0.99 7.37
CA THR A 35 -8.29 2.43 7.04
C THR A 35 -7.75 3.29 8.18
N THR A 36 -8.11 3.00 9.43
CA THR A 36 -7.60 3.74 10.58
C THR A 36 -6.08 3.60 10.69
N MET A 37 -5.56 2.37 10.64
CA MET A 37 -4.12 2.11 10.69
C MET A 37 -3.37 2.83 9.56
N LEU A 38 -3.89 2.77 8.32
CA LEU A 38 -3.28 3.46 7.19
C LEU A 38 -3.28 4.97 7.40
N LYS A 39 -4.39 5.57 7.86
CA LYS A 39 -4.47 7.01 8.11
C LYS A 39 -3.49 7.48 9.18
N GLU A 40 -3.41 6.77 10.31
CA GLU A 40 -2.49 7.11 11.39
C GLU A 40 -1.04 6.97 10.94
N LEU A 41 -0.69 5.88 10.23
CA LEU A 41 0.63 5.71 9.64
C LEU A 41 1.00 6.88 8.71
N LEU A 42 0.09 7.27 7.80
CA LEU A 42 0.31 8.38 6.89
C LEU A 42 0.44 9.72 7.64
N ALA A 43 -0.33 9.93 8.71
CA ALA A 43 -0.23 11.13 9.53
C ALA A 43 1.13 11.26 10.22
N GLU A 44 1.69 10.15 10.71
CA GLU A 44 3.04 10.11 11.27
C GLU A 44 4.11 10.31 10.21
N LEU A 45 3.99 9.65 9.05
CA LEU A 45 4.95 9.79 7.95
C LEU A 45 5.01 11.22 7.40
N ARG A 46 3.89 11.95 7.37
CA ARG A 46 3.88 13.38 6.98
C ARG A 46 4.68 14.29 7.91
N LYS A 47 4.96 13.87 9.15
CA LYS A 47 5.80 14.62 10.09
C LYS A 47 7.29 14.36 9.86
N THR A 48 7.64 13.41 9.00
CA THR A 48 9.02 13.05 8.66
C THR A 48 9.51 13.79 7.42
N LYS A 49 10.73 13.50 6.97
CA LYS A 49 11.34 14.08 5.76
C LYS A 49 11.16 13.22 4.50
N PHE A 50 10.43 12.10 4.59
CA PHE A 50 10.19 11.23 3.43
C PHE A 50 9.27 11.92 2.42
N LYS A 51 9.54 11.71 1.12
CA LYS A 51 8.77 12.37 0.05
C LYS A 51 7.46 11.65 -0.25
N ALA A 52 7.45 10.33 -0.09
CA ALA A 52 6.32 9.52 -0.47
C ALA A 52 6.23 8.19 0.29
N VAL A 53 5.10 7.52 0.09
CA VAL A 53 4.86 6.13 0.47
C VAL A 53 4.54 5.31 -0.77
N GLU A 54 5.15 4.14 -0.89
CA GLU A 54 4.91 3.20 -1.98
C GLU A 54 4.54 1.80 -1.47
N THR A 55 3.72 1.08 -2.23
CA THR A 55 3.39 -0.34 -1.98
C THR A 55 2.94 -1.02 -3.27
N PHE A 56 3.09 -2.34 -3.33
CA PHE A 56 2.43 -3.17 -4.35
C PHE A 56 1.04 -3.56 -3.86
N VAL A 57 0.06 -3.56 -4.75
CA VAL A 57 -1.34 -3.86 -4.42
C VAL A 57 -1.95 -4.77 -5.47
N GLY A 58 -2.72 -5.78 -5.06
CA GLY A 58 -3.29 -6.71 -6.02
C GLY A 58 -4.57 -6.18 -6.68
N LYS A 59 -4.71 -6.37 -8.00
CA LYS A 59 -5.90 -5.96 -8.76
C LYS A 59 -7.15 -6.83 -8.54
N LYS A 60 -6.98 -8.13 -8.29
CA LYS A 60 -8.02 -9.14 -8.56
C LYS A 60 -8.81 -9.66 -7.35
N SER A 61 -8.37 -9.45 -6.11
CA SER A 61 -9.08 -9.97 -4.93
C SER A 61 -8.71 -9.24 -3.65
N GLU A 62 -9.66 -8.91 -2.78
CA GLU A 62 -9.35 -8.38 -1.44
C GLU A 62 -8.64 -9.40 -0.54
N ASN A 63 -8.75 -10.69 -0.87
CA ASN A 63 -8.18 -11.79 -0.11
C ASN A 63 -6.81 -12.20 -0.68
N ASN A 64 -5.97 -11.20 -0.95
CA ASN A 64 -4.59 -11.37 -1.40
C ASN A 64 -3.63 -10.69 -0.40
N PRO A 65 -2.37 -11.16 -0.27
CA PRO A 65 -1.42 -10.64 0.73
C PRO A 65 -1.01 -9.17 0.51
N SER A 66 -1.20 -8.64 -0.70
CA SER A 66 -0.92 -7.25 -1.10
C SER A 66 -2.13 -6.32 -0.92
N GLY A 67 -3.25 -6.80 -0.39
CA GLY A 67 -4.45 -6.02 -0.11
C GLY A 67 -5.18 -5.49 -1.35
N PRO A 68 -6.34 -4.83 -1.17
CA PRO A 68 -7.13 -4.32 -2.28
C PRO A 68 -6.61 -2.96 -2.77
N LEU A 69 -6.35 -2.85 -4.08
CA LEU A 69 -6.00 -1.59 -4.76
C LEU A 69 -6.95 -0.44 -4.40
N GLU A 70 -8.25 -0.71 -4.31
CA GLU A 70 -9.28 0.30 -4.01
C GLU A 70 -9.06 1.02 -2.67
N LEU A 71 -8.55 0.33 -1.64
CA LEU A 71 -8.24 0.95 -0.35
C LEU A 71 -7.24 2.09 -0.52
N TYR A 72 -6.15 1.84 -1.24
CA TYR A 72 -5.08 2.81 -1.42
C TYR A 72 -5.51 3.98 -2.31
N LEU A 73 -6.22 3.70 -3.41
CA LEU A 73 -6.75 4.76 -4.28
C LEU A 73 -7.70 5.70 -3.54
N LYS A 74 -8.58 5.17 -2.68
CA LYS A 74 -9.47 5.98 -1.81
C LYS A 74 -8.71 6.89 -0.84
N HIS A 75 -7.46 6.57 -0.53
CA HIS A 75 -6.59 7.36 0.34
C HIS A 75 -5.57 8.22 -0.44
N GLY A 76 -5.80 8.44 -1.73
CA GLY A 76 -5.04 9.38 -2.55
C GLY A 76 -3.78 8.81 -3.17
N PHE A 77 -3.49 7.51 -2.98
CA PHE A 77 -2.44 6.87 -3.75
C PHE A 77 -2.79 6.89 -5.24
N LYS A 78 -1.77 7.04 -6.08
CA LYS A 78 -1.87 6.97 -7.54
C LYS A 78 -1.06 5.78 -8.04
N ILE A 79 -1.51 5.19 -9.14
CA ILE A 79 -0.73 4.16 -9.84
C ILE A 79 0.51 4.82 -10.42
N LYS A 80 1.69 4.35 -10.01
CA LYS A 80 2.99 4.78 -10.54
C LYS A 80 3.44 3.90 -11.69
N ASN A 81 3.25 2.59 -11.57
CA ASN A 81 3.60 1.62 -12.59
C ASN A 81 2.63 0.43 -12.51
N ASP A 82 2.21 -0.08 -13.67
CA ASP A 82 1.18 -1.09 -13.78
C ASP A 82 1.49 -2.12 -14.88
N LYS A 83 2.48 -2.97 -14.62
CA LYS A 83 2.97 -3.95 -15.61
C LYS A 83 2.42 -5.36 -15.39
N ASP A 84 1.78 -5.62 -14.26
CA ASP A 84 1.28 -6.94 -13.87
C ASP A 84 -0.01 -6.86 -13.03
N ASP A 85 -0.34 -7.94 -12.32
CA ASP A 85 -1.49 -8.00 -11.42
C ASP A 85 -1.27 -7.24 -10.10
N PHE A 86 -0.07 -6.69 -9.88
CA PHE A 86 0.37 -6.04 -8.66
C PHE A 86 0.99 -4.66 -8.95
N PRO A 87 0.18 -3.66 -9.35
CA PRO A 87 0.65 -2.30 -9.57
C PRO A 87 1.40 -1.74 -8.38
N LEU A 88 2.44 -0.96 -8.67
CA LEU A 88 3.11 -0.11 -7.71
C LEU A 88 2.30 1.19 -7.59
N VAL A 89 1.80 1.47 -6.39
CA VAL A 89 1.09 2.71 -6.09
C VAL A 89 1.93 3.62 -5.20
N ARG A 90 1.79 4.92 -5.39
CA ARG A 90 2.54 5.97 -4.69
C ARG A 90 1.61 7.05 -4.14
N LEU A 91 1.87 7.49 -2.91
CA LEU A 91 1.28 8.68 -2.32
C LEU A 91 2.41 9.67 -1.97
N GLU A 92 2.35 10.88 -2.50
CA GLU A 92 3.21 11.98 -2.04
C GLU A 92 2.75 12.44 -0.65
N LEU A 93 3.70 12.66 0.26
CA LEU A 93 3.44 13.01 1.67
C LEU A 93 3.29 14.52 1.90
#